data_AF-A0A6G7ISB7-F1
#
_entry.id   AF-A0A6G7ISB7-F1
#
_cell.length_a   1.000
_cell.length_b   1.000
_cell.length_c   1.000
_cell.angle_alpha   90.00
_cell.angle_beta   90.00
_cell.angle_gamma   90.00
#
_symmetry.space_group_name_H-M   'P 1'
#
loop_
_entity.id
_entity.type
_entity.pdbx_description
1 polymer ?
#
loop_
_entity_poly.entity_id
_entity_poly.type
_entity_poly.pdbx_seq_one_letter_code
_entity_poly.pdbx_strand_id
1 'polypeptide(L)'
;GCTSGMDAIGYAHQLIADGEADVVLAGAADSPISPVTVASFDAIKATSPDNDDPAHASRPFDADRHGFVLAEGAAVLVLEEYGHARRRGAHVYCEVAGYASRSNGYHMTGLRPDGLEMGLAISATLKQARLIPQQVSYISAHGSGTRQNDRHETAAFKRALGEAARRVPISS
;
A
#
# COMPACT_ATOMS: atom_id res chain seq x y z
N GLY A 1 -10.68 3.15 -4.29
CA GLY A 1 -9.92 2.03 -4.87
C GLY A 1 -9.01 1.43 -3.82
N CYS A 2 -8.09 0.54 -4.22
CA CYS A 2 -7.25 -0.23 -3.28
C CYS A 2 -6.29 0.64 -2.43
N THR A 3 -6.00 1.87 -2.84
CA THR A 3 -5.13 2.81 -2.09
C THR A 3 -5.84 3.57 -0.98
N SER A 4 -7.17 3.48 -0.90
CA SER A 4 -8.01 4.34 -0.04
C SER A 4 -7.60 4.35 1.44
N GLY A 5 -7.22 3.20 2.01
CA GLY A 5 -6.74 3.12 3.40
C GLY A 5 -5.45 3.92 3.64
N MET A 6 -4.47 3.82 2.74
CA MET A 6 -3.23 4.61 2.83
C MET A 6 -3.50 6.10 2.57
N ASP A 7 -4.37 6.42 1.62
CA ASP A 7 -4.72 7.81 1.28
C ASP A 7 -5.46 8.50 2.44
N ALA A 8 -6.33 7.78 3.17
CA ALA A 8 -6.99 8.30 4.36
C ALA A 8 -5.99 8.64 5.48
N ILE A 9 -5.03 7.76 5.73
CA ILE A 9 -3.95 8.00 6.71
C ILE A 9 -3.07 9.16 6.27
N GLY A 10 -2.71 9.22 4.98
CA GLY A 10 -1.92 10.30 4.40
C GLY A 10 -2.60 11.67 4.51
N TYR A 11 -3.91 11.71 4.27
CA TYR A 11 -4.69 12.94 4.44
C TYR A 11 -4.79 13.37 5.90
N ALA A 12 -5.00 12.42 6.82
CA ALA A 12 -4.98 12.70 8.26
C ALA A 12 -3.62 13.23 8.75
N HIS A 13 -2.53 12.66 8.24
CA HIS A 13 -1.18 13.17 8.49
C HIS A 13 -1.03 14.63 8.02
N GLN A 14 -1.55 14.97 6.84
CA GLN A 14 -1.51 16.33 6.31
C GLN A 14 -2.32 17.32 7.17
N LEU A 15 -3.54 16.95 7.59
CA LEU A 15 -4.37 17.79 8.47
C LEU A 15 -3.65 18.14 9.78
N ILE A 16 -2.95 17.17 10.37
CA ILE A 16 -2.17 17.40 11.60
C ILE A 16 -0.93 18.25 11.31
N ALA A 17 -0.22 17.97 10.22
CA ALA A 17 0.98 18.71 9.83
C ALA A 17 0.69 20.19 9.54
N ASP A 18 -0.47 20.49 8.97
CA ASP A 18 -0.93 21.85 8.66
C ASP A 18 -1.55 22.57 9.87
N GLY A 19 -1.69 21.87 11.01
CA GLY A 19 -2.30 22.42 12.23
C GLY A 19 -3.82 22.58 12.15
N GLU A 20 -4.48 21.88 11.21
CA GLU A 20 -5.94 21.89 11.06
C GLU A 20 -6.63 20.96 12.08
N ALA A 21 -5.90 19.97 12.63
CA ALA A 21 -6.39 19.07 13.66
C ALA A 21 -5.26 18.59 14.59
N ASP A 22 -5.56 18.41 15.88
CA ASP A 22 -4.63 17.79 16.83
C ASP A 22 -4.77 16.25 16.87
N VAL A 23 -5.95 15.74 16.52
CA VAL A 23 -6.32 14.31 16.58
C VAL A 23 -7.22 13.98 15.39
N VAL A 24 -6.91 12.89 14.68
CA VAL A 24 -7.71 12.41 13.54
C VAL A 24 -7.88 10.88 13.63
N LEU A 25 -9.11 10.40 13.43
CA LEU A 25 -9.38 8.98 13.18
C LEU A 25 -9.28 8.72 11.67
N ALA A 26 -8.35 7.86 11.27
CA ALA A 26 -8.11 7.55 9.87
C ALA A 26 -8.11 6.04 9.63
N GLY A 27 -8.72 5.61 8.54
CA GLY A 27 -8.86 4.19 8.26
C GLY A 27 -9.68 3.93 7.01
N ALA A 28 -9.93 2.65 6.75
CA ALA A 28 -10.80 2.19 5.69
C ALA A 28 -11.53 0.91 6.12
N ALA A 29 -12.66 0.66 5.47
CA ALA A 29 -13.44 -0.56 5.58
C ALA A 29 -13.94 -0.96 4.20
N ASP A 30 -13.95 -2.25 3.91
CA ASP A 30 -14.53 -2.81 2.71
C ASP A 30 -15.20 -4.15 3.05
N SER A 31 -16.36 -4.42 2.44
CA SER A 31 -17.07 -5.71 2.51
C SER A 31 -17.55 -6.06 1.11
N PRO A 32 -16.62 -6.36 0.19
CA PRO A 32 -16.93 -6.48 -1.22
C PRO A 32 -17.44 -7.87 -1.60
N ILE A 33 -17.49 -8.82 -0.66
CA ILE A 33 -17.84 -10.23 -0.93
C ILE A 33 -19.34 -10.33 -1.26
N SER A 34 -19.65 -10.11 -2.52
CA SER A 34 -21.00 -10.18 -3.08
C SER A 34 -20.96 -10.74 -4.50
N PRO A 35 -22.05 -11.36 -4.99
CA PRO A 35 -22.09 -11.95 -6.33
C PRO A 35 -21.72 -10.95 -7.44
N VAL A 36 -22.17 -9.70 -7.32
CA VAL A 36 -21.88 -8.67 -8.34
C VAL A 36 -20.40 -8.31 -8.37
N THR A 37 -19.74 -8.21 -7.21
CA THR A 37 -18.32 -7.86 -7.14
C THR A 37 -17.44 -9.01 -7.66
N VAL A 38 -17.75 -10.24 -7.25
CA VAL A 38 -17.04 -11.44 -7.74
C VAL A 38 -17.16 -11.53 -9.26
N ALA A 39 -18.38 -11.43 -9.80
CA ALA A 39 -18.60 -11.47 -11.25
C ALA A 39 -17.87 -10.34 -12.00
N SER A 40 -17.77 -9.15 -11.39
CA SER A 40 -17.07 -8.01 -11.99
C SER A 40 -15.56 -8.26 -12.09
N PHE A 41 -14.96 -8.88 -11.07
CA PHE A 41 -13.53 -9.21 -11.10
C PHE A 41 -13.21 -10.42 -11.98
N ASP A 42 -14.12 -11.39 -12.06
CA ASP A 42 -14.01 -12.53 -12.97
C ASP A 42 -14.00 -12.08 -14.44
N ALA A 43 -14.83 -11.09 -14.79
CA ALA A 43 -14.93 -10.56 -16.15
C ALA A 43 -13.59 -9.98 -16.68
N ILE A 44 -12.75 -9.48 -15.77
CA ILE A 44 -11.41 -8.97 -16.10
C ILE A 44 -10.28 -9.94 -15.70
N LYS A 45 -10.63 -11.13 -15.19
CA LYS A 45 -9.71 -12.17 -14.71
C LYS A 45 -8.68 -11.64 -13.70
N ALA A 46 -9.13 -10.82 -12.76
CA ALA A 46 -8.25 -10.24 -11.74
C ALA A 46 -8.11 -11.12 -10.50
N THR A 47 -9.12 -11.94 -10.21
CA THR A 47 -9.17 -12.92 -9.13
C THR A 47 -8.52 -14.24 -9.51
N SER A 48 -7.91 -14.93 -8.54
CA SER A 48 -7.34 -16.26 -8.76
C SER A 48 -8.45 -17.27 -9.09
N PRO A 49 -8.30 -18.09 -10.15
CA PRO A 49 -9.23 -19.17 -10.48
C PRO A 49 -8.93 -20.48 -9.71
N ASP A 50 -7.94 -20.48 -8.81
CA ASP A 50 -7.44 -21.67 -8.10
C ASP A 50 -8.42 -22.11 -6.99
N ASN A 51 -9.56 -22.67 -7.40
CA ASN A 51 -10.62 -23.10 -6.49
C ASN A 51 -10.36 -24.47 -5.84
N ASP A 52 -9.49 -25.28 -6.44
CA ASP A 52 -9.16 -26.63 -5.95
C ASP A 52 -8.21 -26.61 -4.74
N ASP A 53 -7.45 -25.52 -4.57
CA ASP A 53 -6.51 -25.32 -3.46
C ASP A 53 -6.59 -23.90 -2.88
N PRO A 54 -7.73 -23.55 -2.23
CA PRO A 54 -8.01 -22.19 -1.79
C PRO A 54 -7.02 -21.67 -0.74
N ALA A 55 -6.45 -22.56 0.08
CA ALA A 55 -5.49 -22.20 1.13
C ALA A 55 -4.18 -21.61 0.56
N HIS A 56 -3.86 -21.92 -0.69
CA HIS A 56 -2.65 -21.44 -1.37
C HIS A 56 -2.96 -20.54 -2.58
N ALA A 57 -4.21 -20.15 -2.81
CA ALA A 57 -4.61 -19.37 -3.98
C ALA A 57 -4.00 -17.96 -3.98
N SER A 58 -3.84 -17.35 -2.80
CA SER A 58 -3.12 -16.07 -2.65
C SER A 58 -1.62 -16.33 -2.54
N ARG A 59 -0.90 -16.06 -3.63
CA ARG A 59 0.57 -16.26 -3.71
C ARG A 59 1.29 -15.09 -4.38
N PRO A 60 1.32 -13.89 -3.75
CA PRO A 60 2.03 -12.74 -4.28
C PRO A 60 3.51 -13.05 -4.56
N PHE A 61 4.01 -12.50 -5.66
CA PHE A 61 5.37 -12.67 -6.19
C PHE A 61 5.75 -14.08 -6.64
N ASP A 62 4.91 -15.09 -6.40
CA ASP A 62 5.15 -16.46 -6.86
C ASP A 62 5.09 -16.56 -8.39
N ALA A 63 5.88 -17.45 -8.99
CA ALA A 63 5.93 -17.64 -10.44
C ALA A 63 4.58 -18.13 -11.01
N ASP A 64 3.86 -18.93 -10.22
CA ASP A 64 2.59 -19.56 -10.56
C ASP A 64 1.39 -18.80 -9.99
N ARG A 65 1.52 -17.48 -9.76
CA ARG A 65 0.40 -16.63 -9.33
C ARG A 65 -0.59 -16.36 -10.47
N HIS A 66 -1.88 -16.38 -10.12
CA HIS A 66 -2.98 -16.30 -11.09
C HIS A 66 -3.99 -15.16 -10.83
N GLY A 67 -3.80 -14.35 -9.80
CA GLY A 67 -4.73 -13.28 -9.43
C GLY A 67 -4.77 -13.07 -7.92
N PHE A 68 -5.55 -12.08 -7.48
CA PHE A 68 -5.76 -11.85 -6.05
C PHE A 68 -6.90 -12.71 -5.50
N VAL A 69 -6.97 -12.88 -4.18
CA VAL A 69 -8.12 -13.48 -3.49
C VAL A 69 -8.96 -12.36 -2.88
N LEU A 70 -10.23 -12.25 -3.27
CA LEU A 70 -11.13 -11.22 -2.75
C LEU A 70 -11.36 -11.43 -1.25
N ALA A 71 -11.26 -10.35 -0.48
CA ALA A 71 -11.40 -10.37 0.97
C ALA A 71 -12.18 -9.14 1.46
N GLU A 72 -12.52 -9.14 2.73
CA GLU A 72 -13.18 -8.04 3.44
C GLU A 72 -12.47 -7.72 4.75
N GLY A 73 -12.67 -6.52 5.27
CA GLY A 73 -12.08 -6.09 6.53
C GLY A 73 -12.13 -4.59 6.76
N ALA A 74 -11.70 -4.17 7.95
CA ALA A 74 -11.59 -2.77 8.32
C ALA A 74 -10.40 -2.54 9.26
N ALA A 75 -9.81 -1.36 9.19
CA ALA A 75 -8.77 -0.91 10.11
C ALA A 75 -8.89 0.60 10.35
N VAL A 76 -8.66 1.03 11.59
CA VAL A 76 -8.67 2.44 11.99
C VAL A 76 -7.48 2.71 12.90
N LEU A 77 -6.81 3.83 12.67
CA LEU A 77 -5.73 4.37 13.47
C LEU A 77 -6.17 5.70 14.10
N VAL A 78 -5.66 5.97 15.30
CA VAL A 78 -5.72 7.29 15.92
C VAL A 78 -4.40 7.98 15.63
N LEU A 79 -4.43 9.06 14.86
CA LEU A 79 -3.28 9.89 14.58
C LEU A 79 -3.38 11.15 15.44
N GLU A 80 -2.25 11.59 15.98
CA GLU A 80 -2.18 12.79 16.83
C GLU A 80 -0.94 13.62 16.52
N GLU A 81 -1.02 14.92 16.79
CA GLU A 81 0.16 15.79 16.88
C GLU A 81 1.10 15.23 17.97
N TYR A 82 2.40 15.12 17.65
CA TYR A 82 3.35 14.42 18.50
C TYR A 82 3.49 15.06 19.90
N GLY A 83 3.52 16.39 19.97
CA GLY A 83 3.52 17.14 21.22
C GLY A 83 2.26 16.90 22.04
N HIS A 84 1.08 16.90 21.41
CA HIS A 84 -0.21 16.59 22.03
C HIS A 84 -0.19 15.19 22.64
N ALA A 85 0.16 14.17 21.84
CA ALA A 85 0.29 12.79 22.28
C ALA A 85 1.25 12.66 23.48
N ARG A 86 2.41 13.32 23.42
CA ARG A 86 3.39 13.31 24.52
C ARG A 86 2.89 13.99 25.79
N ARG A 87 2.24 15.16 25.67
CA ARG A 87 1.73 15.91 26.83
C ARG A 87 0.74 15.09 27.66
N ARG A 88 -0.10 14.29 26.99
CA ARG A 88 -1.07 13.41 27.66
C ARG A 88 -0.53 12.02 28.02
N GLY A 89 0.75 11.73 27.74
CA GLY A 89 1.36 10.43 28.03
C GLY A 89 0.82 9.28 27.17
N ALA A 90 0.43 9.55 25.93
CA ALA A 90 -0.07 8.53 25.01
C ALA A 90 1.00 7.48 24.69
N HIS A 91 0.59 6.22 24.52
CA HIS A 91 1.47 5.21 23.94
C HIS A 91 1.60 5.44 22.43
N VAL A 92 2.83 5.56 21.95
CA VAL A 92 3.13 5.82 20.53
C VAL A 92 3.64 4.53 19.88
N TYR A 93 2.89 3.99 18.94
CA TYR A 93 3.28 2.79 18.18
C TYR A 93 4.34 3.09 17.11
N CYS A 94 4.12 4.15 16.33
CA CYS A 94 5.00 4.59 15.28
C CYS A 94 4.74 6.07 14.94
N GLU A 95 5.59 6.63 14.09
CA GLU A 95 5.45 7.96 13.50
C GLU A 95 5.18 7.82 12.00
N VAL A 96 4.21 8.59 11.48
CA VAL A 96 4.03 8.75 10.03
C VAL A 96 5.01 9.80 9.54
N ALA A 97 6.19 9.37 9.09
CA ALA A 97 7.27 10.28 8.69
C ALA A 97 7.08 10.89 7.29
N GLY A 98 6.19 10.36 6.46
CA GLY A 98 5.89 10.89 5.14
C GLY A 98 4.79 10.13 4.42
N TYR A 99 4.19 10.78 3.42
CA TYR A 99 3.17 10.23 2.53
C TYR A 99 3.21 10.92 1.17
N ALA A 100 3.19 10.11 0.11
CA ALA A 100 3.05 10.61 -1.25
C ALA A 100 2.18 9.67 -2.08
N SER A 101 1.26 10.26 -2.85
CA SER A 101 0.46 9.57 -3.87
C SER A 101 0.75 10.15 -5.25
N ARG A 102 0.70 9.29 -6.27
CA ARG A 102 0.90 9.64 -7.67
C ARG A 102 -0.09 8.85 -8.52
N SER A 103 -0.58 9.47 -9.58
CA SER A 103 -1.42 8.81 -10.59
C SER A 103 -0.55 8.31 -11.74
N ASN A 104 -0.87 7.14 -12.27
CA ASN A 104 -0.15 6.57 -13.42
C ASN A 104 -0.45 7.33 -14.73
N GLY A 105 -1.59 8.04 -14.82
CA GLY A 105 -2.05 8.71 -16.03
C GLY A 105 -2.06 7.82 -17.28
N TYR A 106 -2.20 6.51 -17.12
CA TYR A 106 -1.93 5.52 -18.16
C TYR A 106 -3.16 4.70 -18.54
N HIS A 107 -3.73 3.96 -17.59
CA HIS A 107 -4.88 3.09 -17.81
C HIS A 107 -5.63 2.91 -16.48
N MET A 108 -6.95 2.70 -16.53
CA MET A 108 -7.79 2.58 -15.33
C MET A 108 -7.42 1.38 -14.45
N THR A 109 -7.02 0.26 -15.06
CA THR A 109 -6.68 -0.99 -14.35
C THR A 109 -5.30 -1.56 -14.73
N GLY A 110 -4.66 -0.98 -15.74
CA GLY A 110 -3.43 -1.51 -16.33
C GLY A 110 -2.22 -0.85 -15.70
N LEU A 111 -1.17 -1.64 -15.45
CA LEU A 111 0.07 -1.15 -14.85
C LEU A 111 1.23 -1.31 -15.83
N ARG A 112 2.08 -0.28 -15.92
CA ARG A 112 3.31 -0.37 -16.71
C ARG A 112 4.35 -1.21 -15.97
N PRO A 113 5.12 -2.07 -16.66
CA PRO A 113 6.09 -2.93 -16.00
C PRO A 113 7.30 -2.18 -15.40
N ASP A 114 7.46 -0.88 -15.69
CA ASP A 114 8.61 -0.07 -15.27
C ASP A 114 8.43 0.62 -13.91
N GLY A 115 7.24 0.57 -13.30
CA GLY A 115 7.03 1.02 -11.92
C GLY A 115 7.29 2.51 -11.68
N LEU A 116 7.21 3.36 -12.73
CA LEU A 116 7.73 4.73 -12.69
C LEU A 116 7.07 5.57 -11.59
N GLU A 117 5.75 5.68 -11.65
CA GLU A 117 4.94 6.52 -10.77
C GLU A 117 5.01 6.08 -9.30
N MET A 118 5.01 4.76 -9.06
CA MET A 118 5.17 4.20 -7.72
C MET A 118 6.58 4.43 -7.21
N GLY A 119 7.61 4.28 -8.05
CA GLY A 119 8.99 4.60 -7.68
C GLY A 119 9.16 6.07 -7.31
N LEU A 120 8.53 6.99 -8.06
CA LEU A 120 8.51 8.42 -7.75
C LEU A 120 7.76 8.71 -6.44
N ALA A 121 6.66 8.01 -6.16
CA ALA A 121 5.94 8.13 -4.89
C ALA A 121 6.83 7.69 -3.71
N ILE A 122 7.49 6.53 -3.80
CA ILE A 122 8.42 6.03 -2.77
C ILE A 122 9.55 7.04 -2.54
N SER A 123 10.20 7.53 -3.60
CA SER A 123 11.27 8.53 -3.47
C SER A 123 10.79 9.84 -2.84
N ALA A 124 9.57 10.29 -3.17
CA ALA A 124 8.99 11.49 -2.57
C ALA A 124 8.70 11.29 -1.07
N THR A 125 8.15 10.14 -0.69
CA THR A 125 7.90 9.77 0.72
C THR A 125 9.20 9.74 1.53
N LEU A 126 10.26 9.09 1.00
CA LEU A 126 11.57 9.07 1.66
C LEU A 126 12.15 10.47 1.83
N LYS A 127 11.96 11.36 0.84
CA LYS A 127 12.40 12.74 0.92
C LYS A 127 11.67 13.53 2.02
N GLN A 128 10.34 13.37 2.13
CA GLN A 128 9.56 13.98 3.22
C GLN A 128 10.04 13.48 4.59
N ALA A 129 10.24 12.16 4.71
CA ALA A 129 10.75 11.51 5.91
C ALA A 129 12.23 11.81 6.21
N ARG A 130 12.95 12.47 5.29
CA ARG A 130 14.40 12.74 5.37
C ARG A 130 15.22 11.45 5.57
N LEU A 131 14.79 10.37 4.93
CA LEU A 131 15.45 9.07 4.97
C LEU A 131 16.15 8.77 3.64
N ILE A 132 17.27 8.06 3.72
CA ILE A 132 17.92 7.46 2.54
C ILE A 132 17.44 6.01 2.35
N PRO A 133 17.48 5.46 1.12
CA PRO A 133 17.03 4.08 0.85
C PRO A 133 17.61 3.00 1.77
N GLN A 134 18.85 3.17 2.23
CA GLN A 134 19.55 2.21 3.10
C GLN A 134 18.97 2.15 4.51
N GLN A 135 18.14 3.11 4.91
CA GLN A 135 17.47 3.13 6.21
C GLN A 135 16.12 2.40 6.20
N VAL A 136 15.60 2.05 5.02
CA VAL A 136 14.38 1.24 4.92
C VAL A 136 14.73 -0.17 5.40
N SER A 137 14.05 -0.62 6.46
CA SER A 137 14.34 -1.91 7.09
C SER A 137 13.39 -3.02 6.65
N TYR A 138 12.22 -2.65 6.13
CA TYR A 138 11.18 -3.59 5.71
C TYR A 138 10.19 -2.89 4.77
N ILE A 139 9.59 -3.64 3.84
CA ILE A 139 8.53 -3.17 2.96
C ILE A 139 7.32 -4.10 3.10
N SER A 140 6.19 -3.53 3.51
CA SER A 140 4.87 -4.15 3.31
C SER A 140 4.42 -3.78 1.90
N ALA A 141 4.51 -4.71 0.96
CA ALA A 141 4.18 -4.51 -0.44
C ALA A 141 2.66 -4.48 -0.66
N HIS A 142 2.23 -4.03 -1.85
CA HIS A 142 0.82 -4.18 -2.23
C HIS A 142 0.51 -5.65 -2.54
N GLY A 143 1.39 -6.34 -3.26
CA GLY A 143 1.41 -7.80 -3.41
C GLY A 143 0.04 -8.39 -3.72
N SER A 144 -0.62 -7.93 -4.78
CA SER A 144 -1.96 -8.45 -5.10
C SER A 144 -1.93 -9.90 -5.62
N GLY A 145 -0.80 -10.43 -6.07
CA GLY A 145 -0.78 -11.75 -6.72
C GLY A 145 -1.16 -11.72 -8.20
N THR A 146 -1.46 -10.54 -8.75
CA THR A 146 -1.59 -10.38 -10.19
C THR A 146 -0.22 -10.26 -10.86
N ARG A 147 -0.07 -10.80 -12.07
CA ARG A 147 1.22 -10.77 -12.78
C ARG A 147 1.73 -9.35 -13.00
N GLN A 148 0.84 -8.44 -13.39
CA GLN A 148 1.17 -7.05 -13.69
C GLN A 148 1.62 -6.28 -12.44
N ASN A 149 0.92 -6.43 -11.31
CA ASN A 149 1.19 -5.67 -10.09
C ASN A 149 2.54 -6.05 -9.49
N ASP A 150 2.74 -7.35 -9.28
CA ASP A 150 3.90 -7.80 -8.51
C ASP A 150 5.20 -7.51 -9.28
N ARG A 151 5.13 -7.49 -10.62
CA ARG A 151 6.22 -7.01 -11.48
C ARG A 151 6.39 -5.49 -11.39
N HIS A 152 5.28 -4.74 -11.46
CA HIS A 152 5.27 -3.28 -11.39
C HIS A 152 5.90 -2.78 -10.09
N GLU A 153 5.47 -3.30 -8.94
CA GLU A 153 5.98 -2.87 -7.63
C GLU A 153 7.44 -3.30 -7.42
N THR A 154 7.82 -4.50 -7.87
CA THR A 154 9.23 -4.93 -7.83
C THR A 154 10.13 -3.98 -8.63
N ALA A 155 9.68 -3.52 -9.81
CA ALA A 155 10.40 -2.54 -10.60
C ALA A 155 10.47 -1.18 -9.89
N ALA A 156 9.37 -0.75 -9.27
CA ALA A 156 9.29 0.50 -8.51
C ALA A 156 10.26 0.51 -7.32
N PHE A 157 10.32 -0.58 -6.54
CA PHE A 157 11.26 -0.71 -5.40
C PHE A 157 12.71 -0.61 -5.86
N LYS A 158 13.09 -1.34 -6.92
CA LYS A 158 14.44 -1.28 -7.50
C LYS A 158 14.79 0.11 -8.02
N ARG A 159 13.82 0.80 -8.62
CA ARG A 159 13.98 2.18 -9.09
C ARG A 159 14.21 3.16 -7.95
N ALA A 160 13.40 3.09 -6.90
CA ALA A 160 13.43 4.06 -5.81
C ALA A 160 14.57 3.81 -4.81
N LEU A 161 14.90 2.55 -4.56
CA LEU A 161 15.85 2.15 -3.52
C LEU A 161 17.23 1.72 -4.05
N GLY A 162 17.37 1.53 -5.36
CA GLY A 162 18.59 1.04 -5.99
C GLY A 162 19.01 -0.33 -5.42
N GLU A 163 20.31 -0.48 -5.10
CA GLU A 163 20.85 -1.72 -4.53
C GLU A 163 20.25 -2.06 -3.15
N ALA A 164 19.70 -1.09 -2.42
CA ALA A 164 19.04 -1.39 -1.14
C ALA A 164 17.83 -2.31 -1.33
N ALA A 165 17.11 -2.21 -2.46
CA ALA A 165 15.94 -3.05 -2.76
C ALA A 165 16.22 -4.55 -2.69
N ARG A 166 17.46 -4.98 -2.92
CA ARG A 166 17.85 -6.41 -2.89
C ARG A 166 18.10 -6.95 -1.48
N ARG A 167 18.19 -6.07 -0.49
CA ARG A 167 18.55 -6.40 0.89
C ARG A 167 17.40 -6.18 1.87
N VAL A 168 16.46 -5.31 1.52
CA VAL A 168 15.28 -5.03 2.34
C VAL A 168 14.30 -6.20 2.23
N PRO A 169 13.94 -6.86 3.34
CA PRO A 169 12.90 -7.88 3.35
C PRO A 169 11.54 -7.29 2.93
N ILE A 170 10.77 -8.07 2.19
CA ILE A 170 9.46 -7.69 1.65
C ILE A 170 8.46 -8.81 1.98
N SER A 171 7.26 -8.45 2.41
CA SER A 171 6.09 -9.33 2.38
C SER A 171 4.82 -8.55 2.05
N SER A 172 3.70 -9.23 1.91
CA SER A 172 2.36 -8.68 1.63
C SER A 172 1.31 -9.36 2.49
#